data_AF-A0A645CUD5-F1
#
_entry.id   AF-A0A645CUD5-F1
#
_cell.length_a   1.000
_cell.length_b   1.000
_cell.length_c   1.000
_cell.angle_alpha   90.00
_cell.angle_beta   90.00
_cell.angle_gamma   90.00
#
_symmetry.space_group_name_H-M   'P 1'
#
loop_
_entity.id
_entity.type
_entity.pdbx_description
1 polymer ?
#
loop_
_entity_poly.entity_id
_entity_poly.type
_entity_poly.pdbx_seq_one_letter_code
_entity_poly.pdbx_strand_id
1 'polypeptide(L)'
;METLAFIREAYEKMSTRFGLNDLKAKIDEEDEKLKDLIEKKDAVLAVMGDSDSSSVENLYKLKELNQDLMACNQDLTAIKDVMDNAHSDEERAKKQLLKLQLIMNEMQVKIRKNRLPAISDTYDEDLAKAFNYIHSIEKLIEETPLNVQLLNATLKDAIDFVYKLYNNVNNVVGMAVMVENTIVFGNKYRSTYPDIDSELTRAELCFRNGEYTQALTVAIATIEKIHPGSYETLIKENAKSAG
;
A
#
# COMPACT_ATOMS: atom_id res chain seq x y z
N MET A 1 24.80 13.91 -27.49
CA MET A 1 23.60 13.85 -28.35
C MET A 1 22.75 12.61 -28.07
N GLU A 2 23.30 11.40 -27.98
CA GLU A 2 22.52 10.18 -27.66
C GLU A 2 21.82 10.21 -26.28
N THR A 3 22.46 10.76 -25.26
CA THR A 3 21.88 10.89 -23.91
C THR A 3 20.68 11.83 -23.86
N LEU A 4 20.73 12.94 -24.61
CA LEU A 4 19.64 13.92 -24.71
C LEU A 4 18.44 13.38 -25.50
N ALA A 5 18.69 12.59 -26.55
CA ALA A 5 17.64 11.92 -27.31
C ALA A 5 16.91 10.86 -26.45
N PHE A 6 17.66 10.08 -25.66
CA PHE A 6 17.09 9.10 -24.74
C PHE A 6 16.25 9.75 -23.63
N ILE A 7 16.72 10.89 -23.10
CA ILE A 7 15.98 11.67 -22.10
C ILE A 7 14.71 12.26 -22.71
N ARG A 8 14.74 12.77 -23.95
CA ARG A 8 13.53 13.27 -24.64
C ARG A 8 12.52 12.17 -24.93
N GLU A 9 12.95 10.99 -25.37
CA GLU A 9 12.02 9.89 -25.67
C GLU A 9 11.38 9.32 -24.39
N ALA A 10 12.18 9.18 -23.31
CA ALA A 10 11.67 8.83 -21.99
C ALA A 10 10.71 9.92 -21.47
N TYR A 11 11.07 11.18 -21.67
CA TYR A 11 10.26 12.32 -21.28
C TYR A 11 8.94 12.39 -22.06
N GLU A 12 8.88 12.14 -23.38
CA GLU A 12 7.61 12.14 -24.12
C GLU A 12 6.63 11.06 -23.63
N LYS A 13 7.13 9.86 -23.33
CA LYS A 13 6.33 8.75 -22.78
C LYS A 13 5.87 9.03 -21.34
N MET A 14 6.69 9.70 -20.54
CA MET A 14 6.40 9.99 -19.13
C MET A 14 5.60 11.30 -18.95
N SER A 15 5.81 12.29 -19.82
CA SER A 15 5.22 13.63 -19.75
C SER A 15 3.70 13.61 -19.95
N THR A 16 3.23 12.78 -20.88
CA THR A 16 1.79 12.56 -21.10
C THR A 16 1.13 11.85 -19.91
N ARG A 17 1.86 10.97 -19.22
CA ARG A 17 1.35 10.19 -18.08
C ARG A 17 1.28 10.99 -16.78
N PHE A 18 2.24 11.87 -16.52
CA PHE A 18 2.33 12.64 -15.26
C PHE A 18 1.97 14.13 -15.39
N GLY A 19 1.59 14.61 -16.59
CA GLY A 19 1.15 16.01 -16.76
C GLY A 19 2.24 17.02 -16.46
N LEU A 20 3.47 16.70 -16.85
CA LEU A 20 4.70 17.42 -16.50
C LEU A 20 4.87 18.72 -17.28
N ASN A 21 3.81 19.51 -17.50
CA ASN A 21 3.85 20.75 -18.28
C ASN A 21 4.88 21.76 -17.71
N ASP A 22 5.02 21.81 -16.39
CA ASP A 22 5.98 22.69 -15.69
C ASP A 22 7.43 22.19 -15.81
N LEU A 23 7.60 20.88 -15.93
CA LEU A 23 8.90 20.24 -16.14
C LEU A 23 9.31 20.30 -17.62
N LYS A 24 8.37 20.46 -18.54
CA LYS A 24 8.65 20.66 -19.97
C LYS A 24 9.39 21.97 -20.19
N ALA A 25 8.86 23.05 -19.61
CA ALA A 25 9.47 24.37 -19.65
C ALA A 25 10.87 24.37 -19.03
N LYS A 26 11.06 23.68 -17.90
CA LYS A 26 12.38 23.53 -17.27
C LYS A 26 13.35 22.71 -18.12
N ILE A 27 12.89 21.64 -18.77
CA ILE A 27 13.73 20.84 -19.66
C ILE A 27 14.12 21.65 -20.89
N ASP A 28 13.21 22.42 -21.47
CA ASP A 28 13.49 23.29 -22.61
C ASP A 28 14.46 24.43 -22.23
N GLU A 29 14.33 25.00 -21.03
CA GLU A 29 15.25 26.01 -20.49
C GLU A 29 16.65 25.42 -20.24
N GLU A 30 16.73 24.21 -19.68
CA GLU A 30 18.01 23.53 -19.49
C GLU A 30 18.64 23.08 -20.83
N ASP A 31 17.84 22.74 -21.83
CA ASP A 31 18.33 22.39 -23.19
C ASP A 31 18.93 23.62 -23.90
N GLU A 32 18.33 24.81 -23.73
CA GLU A 32 18.91 26.09 -24.16
C GLU A 32 20.22 26.40 -23.42
N LYS A 33 20.24 26.29 -22.08
CA LYS A 33 21.48 26.50 -21.29
C LYS A 33 22.59 25.54 -21.70
N LEU A 34 22.26 24.29 -22.03
CA LEU A 34 23.23 23.29 -22.43
C LEU A 34 23.80 23.57 -23.83
N LYS A 35 23.00 24.13 -24.75
CA LYS A 35 23.50 24.65 -26.04
C LYS A 35 24.42 25.85 -25.85
N ASP A 36 24.02 26.82 -25.03
CA ASP A 36 24.86 27.98 -24.69
C ASP A 36 26.19 27.57 -24.06
N LEU A 37 26.18 26.54 -23.21
CA LEU A 37 27.40 25.99 -22.60
C LEU A 37 28.28 25.25 -23.62
N ILE A 38 27.70 24.58 -24.60
CA ILE A 38 28.45 23.97 -25.71
C ILE A 38 29.10 25.06 -26.57
N GLU A 39 28.37 26.13 -26.90
CA GLU A 39 28.95 27.26 -27.65
C GLU A 39 30.06 27.97 -26.87
N LYS A 40 29.86 28.20 -25.56
CA LYS A 40 30.91 28.75 -24.67
C LYS A 40 32.13 27.83 -24.59
N LYS A 41 31.92 26.51 -24.51
CA LYS A 41 33.00 25.51 -24.51
C LYS A 41 33.79 25.57 -25.82
N ASP A 42 33.12 25.60 -26.96
CA ASP A 42 33.77 25.64 -28.27
C ASP A 42 34.52 26.96 -28.49
N ALA A 43 33.99 28.08 -28.00
CA ALA A 43 34.68 29.37 -27.98
C ALA A 43 35.93 29.37 -27.09
N VAL A 44 35.88 28.76 -25.90
CA VAL A 44 37.04 28.64 -25.00
C VAL A 44 38.10 27.71 -25.60
N LEU A 45 37.71 26.61 -26.25
CA LEU A 45 38.62 25.71 -26.96
C LEU A 45 39.31 26.39 -28.15
N ALA A 46 38.60 27.23 -28.90
CA ALA A 46 39.18 28.01 -29.99
C ALA A 46 40.23 29.00 -29.48
N VAL A 47 39.93 29.72 -28.38
CA VAL A 47 40.87 30.68 -27.75
C VAL A 47 42.08 29.99 -27.13
N MET A 48 41.95 28.76 -26.63
CA MET A 48 43.06 27.95 -26.15
C MET A 48 43.98 27.41 -27.27
N GLY A 49 43.48 27.34 -28.50
CA GLY A 49 44.28 26.95 -29.68
C GLY A 49 45.21 28.06 -30.18
N ASP A 50 44.94 29.32 -29.83
CA ASP A 50 45.79 30.47 -30.13
C ASP A 50 46.90 30.62 -29.08
N SER A 51 48.15 30.69 -29.54
CA SER A 51 49.38 30.71 -28.73
C SER A 51 49.59 31.99 -27.91
N ASP A 52 48.78 33.03 -28.13
CA ASP A 52 48.92 34.36 -27.50
C ASP A 52 48.02 34.57 -26.27
N SER A 53 47.27 33.55 -25.84
CA SER A 53 46.35 33.66 -24.70
C SER A 53 47.03 33.40 -23.35
N SER A 54 46.73 34.24 -22.34
CA SER A 54 47.26 34.09 -20.98
C SER A 54 46.72 32.82 -20.31
N SER A 55 47.61 31.91 -19.91
CA SER A 55 47.25 30.63 -19.27
C SER A 55 46.39 30.79 -18.01
N VAL A 56 46.51 31.91 -17.30
CA VAL A 56 45.73 32.21 -16.09
C VAL A 56 44.29 32.58 -16.44
N GLU A 57 44.09 33.33 -17.52
CA GLU A 57 42.77 33.78 -17.97
C GLU A 57 41.97 32.63 -18.59
N ASN A 58 42.65 31.72 -19.29
CA ASN A 58 42.08 30.46 -19.76
C ASN A 58 41.64 29.54 -18.60
N LEU A 59 42.43 29.47 -17.52
CA LEU A 59 42.07 28.71 -16.32
C LEU A 59 40.82 29.24 -15.62
N TYR A 60 40.65 30.57 -15.54
CA TYR A 60 39.43 31.17 -14.98
C TYR A 60 38.20 30.85 -15.81
N LYS A 61 38.27 31.01 -17.15
CA LYS A 61 37.16 30.68 -18.07
C LYS A 61 36.80 29.19 -18.05
N LEU A 62 37.80 28.30 -17.97
CA LEU A 62 37.57 26.86 -17.82
C LEU A 62 36.91 26.52 -16.48
N LYS A 63 37.31 27.20 -15.40
CA LYS A 63 36.74 26.99 -14.07
C LYS A 63 35.28 27.44 -14.01
N GLU A 64 34.97 28.61 -14.58
CA GLU A 64 33.61 29.15 -14.69
C GLU A 64 32.73 28.21 -15.52
N LEU A 65 33.18 27.79 -16.71
CA LEU A 65 32.48 26.83 -17.55
C LEU A 65 32.20 25.49 -16.84
N ASN A 66 33.17 24.99 -16.07
CA ASN A 66 33.01 23.75 -15.31
C ASN A 66 32.00 23.93 -14.16
N GLN A 67 31.96 25.11 -13.54
CA GLN A 67 30.98 25.43 -12.50
C GLN A 67 29.56 25.49 -13.06
N ASP A 68 29.38 26.14 -14.21
CA ASP A 68 28.09 26.21 -14.90
C ASP A 68 27.63 24.83 -15.39
N LEU A 69 28.56 24.01 -15.91
CA LEU A 69 28.29 22.62 -16.29
C LEU A 69 27.86 21.77 -15.08
N MET A 70 28.51 21.96 -13.92
CA MET A 70 28.12 21.26 -12.70
C MET A 70 26.71 21.65 -12.24
N ALA A 71 26.36 22.94 -12.29
CA ALA A 71 25.03 23.42 -11.93
C ALA A 71 23.95 22.84 -12.86
N CYS A 72 24.13 22.94 -14.18
CA CYS A 72 23.20 22.39 -15.16
C CYS A 72 23.04 20.86 -15.02
N ASN A 73 24.14 20.14 -14.74
CA ASN A 73 24.08 18.69 -14.52
C ASN A 73 23.35 18.34 -13.21
N GLN A 74 23.47 19.16 -12.16
CA GLN A 74 22.69 19.00 -10.93
C GLN A 74 21.19 19.20 -11.18
N ASP A 75 20.82 20.24 -11.94
CA ASP A 75 19.41 20.52 -12.26
C ASP A 75 18.79 19.43 -13.15
N LEU A 76 19.52 18.96 -14.16
CA LEU A 76 19.09 17.82 -14.99
C LEU A 76 18.96 16.52 -14.18
N THR A 77 19.86 16.30 -13.23
CA THR A 77 19.79 15.14 -12.32
C THR A 77 18.57 15.24 -11.41
N ALA A 78 18.27 16.42 -10.86
CA ALA A 78 17.08 16.63 -10.04
C ALA A 78 15.79 16.40 -10.82
N ILE A 79 15.73 16.85 -12.08
CA ILE A 79 14.60 16.58 -12.99
C ILE A 79 14.44 15.07 -13.24
N LYS A 80 15.55 14.39 -13.53
CA LYS A 80 15.56 12.94 -13.72
C LYS A 80 15.08 12.22 -12.47
N ASP A 81 15.55 12.61 -11.30
CA ASP A 81 15.15 11.99 -10.02
C ASP A 81 13.65 12.15 -9.76
N VAL A 82 13.05 13.32 -10.04
CA VAL A 82 11.59 13.52 -9.92
C VAL A 82 10.83 12.57 -10.85
N MET A 83 11.32 12.43 -12.08
CA MET A 83 10.70 11.55 -13.08
C MET A 83 10.81 10.07 -12.68
N ASP A 84 12.00 9.62 -12.27
CA ASP A 84 12.26 8.25 -11.83
C ASP A 84 11.46 7.93 -10.55
N ASN A 85 11.35 8.87 -9.62
CA ASN A 85 10.53 8.72 -8.42
C ASN A 85 9.04 8.59 -8.75
N ALA A 86 8.50 9.42 -9.66
CA ALA A 86 7.10 9.34 -10.05
C ALA A 86 6.75 7.99 -10.70
N HIS A 87 7.65 7.46 -11.54
CA HIS A 87 7.48 6.14 -12.15
C HIS A 87 7.56 4.99 -11.14
N SER A 88 8.57 5.05 -10.25
CA SER A 88 8.73 4.10 -9.15
C SER A 88 7.50 4.07 -8.24
N ASP A 89 6.95 5.24 -7.91
CA ASP A 89 5.75 5.38 -7.07
C ASP A 89 4.52 4.77 -7.75
N GLU A 90 4.35 4.98 -9.05
CA GLU A 90 3.26 4.36 -9.80
C GLU A 90 3.39 2.82 -9.83
N GLU A 91 4.59 2.30 -10.12
CA GLU A 91 4.82 0.85 -10.12
C GLU A 91 4.60 0.25 -8.73
N ARG A 92 5.02 0.97 -7.68
CA ARG A 92 4.76 0.60 -6.29
C ARG A 92 3.27 0.57 -6.00
N ALA A 93 2.52 1.60 -6.42
CA ALA A 93 1.07 1.66 -6.21
C ALA A 93 0.35 0.48 -6.88
N LYS A 94 0.72 0.11 -8.12
CA LYS A 94 0.18 -1.07 -8.81
C LYS A 94 0.45 -2.37 -8.04
N LYS A 95 1.68 -2.55 -7.53
CA LYS A 95 2.04 -3.72 -6.71
C LYS A 95 1.22 -3.78 -5.43
N GLN A 96 1.00 -2.64 -4.77
CA GLN A 96 0.19 -2.59 -3.54
C GLN A 96 -1.29 -2.84 -3.82
N LEU A 97 -1.83 -2.29 -4.91
CA LEU A 97 -3.20 -2.54 -5.35
C LEU A 97 -3.46 -4.05 -5.54
N LEU A 98 -2.58 -4.74 -6.25
CA LEU A 98 -2.66 -6.20 -6.42
C LEU A 98 -2.68 -6.94 -5.08
N LYS A 99 -1.85 -6.52 -4.11
CA LYS A 99 -1.85 -7.09 -2.76
C LYS A 99 -3.18 -6.86 -2.05
N LEU A 100 -3.74 -5.65 -2.12
CA LEU A 100 -5.03 -5.34 -1.52
C LEU A 100 -6.15 -6.20 -2.13
N GLN A 101 -6.15 -6.39 -3.45
CA GLN A 101 -7.10 -7.29 -4.13
C GLN A 101 -6.97 -8.74 -3.68
N LEU A 102 -5.73 -9.24 -3.51
CA LEU A 102 -5.48 -10.59 -2.99
C LEU A 102 -6.01 -10.74 -1.56
N ILE A 103 -5.73 -9.78 -0.67
CA ILE A 103 -6.23 -9.79 0.71
C ILE A 103 -7.76 -9.76 0.74
N MET A 104 -8.40 -8.94 -0.09
CA MET A 104 -9.86 -8.88 -0.22
C MET A 104 -10.45 -10.23 -0.65
N ASN A 105 -9.85 -10.87 -1.64
CA ASN A 105 -10.27 -12.20 -2.08
C ASN A 105 -10.08 -13.26 -0.97
N GLU A 106 -8.95 -13.21 -0.24
CA GLU A 106 -8.70 -14.11 0.88
C GLU A 106 -9.76 -13.94 1.98
N MET A 107 -10.12 -12.70 2.34
CA MET A 107 -11.20 -12.43 3.30
C MET A 107 -12.53 -13.03 2.86
N GLN A 108 -12.93 -12.82 1.60
CA GLN A 108 -14.17 -13.38 1.07
C GLN A 108 -14.19 -14.91 1.14
N VAL A 109 -13.09 -15.56 0.77
CA VAL A 109 -12.98 -17.02 0.83
C VAL A 109 -13.05 -17.52 2.27
N LYS A 110 -12.33 -16.89 3.21
CA LYS A 110 -12.36 -17.26 4.64
C LYS A 110 -13.78 -17.20 5.20
N ILE A 111 -14.53 -16.16 4.87
CA ILE A 111 -15.88 -16.00 5.38
C ILE A 111 -16.85 -17.03 4.80
N ARG A 112 -16.82 -17.23 3.47
CA ARG A 112 -17.65 -18.24 2.81
C ARG A 112 -17.37 -19.64 3.37
N LYS A 113 -16.11 -19.95 3.68
CA LYS A 113 -15.70 -21.24 4.24
C LYS A 113 -16.25 -21.47 5.65
N ASN A 114 -16.26 -20.44 6.49
CA ASN A 114 -16.68 -20.56 7.90
C ASN A 114 -18.19 -20.42 8.11
N ARG A 115 -19.01 -20.23 7.05
CA ARG A 115 -20.49 -20.23 7.09
C ARG A 115 -21.06 -19.43 8.27
N LEU A 116 -20.47 -18.27 8.53
CA LEU A 116 -20.86 -17.41 9.65
C LEU A 116 -22.35 -17.05 9.51
N PRO A 117 -23.24 -17.46 10.46
CA PRO A 117 -24.70 -17.41 10.26
C PRO A 117 -25.26 -16.00 10.10
N ALA A 118 -24.59 -15.01 10.70
CA ALA A 118 -24.95 -13.61 10.65
C ALA A 118 -23.65 -12.80 10.67
N ILE A 119 -23.15 -12.51 9.48
CA ILE A 119 -22.13 -11.49 9.34
C ILE A 119 -22.90 -10.16 9.48
N SER A 120 -22.57 -9.36 10.51
CA SER A 120 -23.25 -8.10 10.80
C SER A 120 -23.38 -7.23 9.54
N ASP A 121 -24.51 -6.56 9.32
CA ASP A 121 -24.75 -5.66 8.17
C ASP A 121 -23.60 -4.64 7.98
N THR A 122 -22.97 -4.26 9.09
CA THR A 122 -21.78 -3.39 9.12
C THR A 122 -20.60 -3.92 8.30
N TYR A 123 -20.46 -5.23 8.20
CA TYR A 123 -19.37 -5.86 7.45
C TYR A 123 -19.58 -5.78 5.94
N ASP A 124 -20.81 -5.98 5.46
CA ASP A 124 -21.11 -5.84 4.02
C ASP A 124 -20.91 -4.39 3.58
N GLU A 125 -21.26 -3.43 4.44
CA GLU A 125 -20.92 -2.02 4.23
C GLU A 125 -19.41 -1.78 4.19
N ASP A 126 -18.65 -2.38 5.12
CA ASP A 126 -17.20 -2.22 5.17
C ASP A 126 -16.50 -2.89 3.99
N LEU A 127 -16.97 -4.05 3.53
CA LEU A 127 -16.52 -4.67 2.29
C LEU A 127 -16.80 -3.77 1.09
N ALA A 128 -18.02 -3.24 0.98
CA ALA A 128 -18.38 -2.33 -0.10
C ALA A 128 -17.48 -1.08 -0.11
N LYS A 129 -17.19 -0.51 1.07
CA LYS A 129 -16.22 0.58 1.22
C LYS A 129 -14.82 0.18 0.77
N ALA A 130 -14.33 -1.00 1.15
CA ALA A 130 -13.02 -1.48 0.72
C ALA A 130 -12.94 -1.68 -0.80
N PHE A 131 -14.00 -2.21 -1.43
CA PHE A 131 -14.09 -2.30 -2.89
C PHE A 131 -14.11 -0.92 -3.56
N ASN A 132 -14.83 0.05 -2.98
CA ASN A 132 -14.84 1.42 -3.48
C ASN A 132 -13.45 2.06 -3.41
N TYR A 133 -12.67 1.80 -2.36
CA TYR A 133 -11.27 2.26 -2.27
C TYR A 133 -10.40 1.65 -3.37
N ILE A 134 -10.49 0.34 -3.61
CA ILE A 134 -9.74 -0.34 -4.67
C ILE A 134 -10.09 0.24 -6.04
N HIS A 135 -11.38 0.39 -6.34
CA HIS A 135 -11.85 0.97 -7.60
C HIS A 135 -11.43 2.43 -7.77
N SER A 136 -11.39 3.19 -6.68
CA SER A 136 -10.90 4.58 -6.71
C SER A 136 -9.41 4.64 -7.02
N ILE A 137 -8.61 3.73 -6.45
CA ILE A 137 -7.17 3.62 -6.76
C ILE A 137 -6.95 3.18 -8.21
N GLU A 138 -7.73 2.22 -8.72
CA GLU A 138 -7.68 1.82 -10.13
C GLU A 138 -7.93 2.99 -11.06
N LYS A 139 -9.00 3.77 -10.81
CA LYS A 139 -9.29 4.99 -11.57
C LYS A 139 -8.16 6.00 -11.49
N LEU A 140 -7.62 6.27 -10.30
CA LEU A 140 -6.50 7.20 -10.13
C LEU A 140 -5.28 6.76 -10.92
N ILE A 141 -4.98 5.45 -11.00
CA ILE A 141 -3.86 4.92 -11.80
C ILE A 141 -4.11 5.03 -13.31
N GLU A 142 -5.37 4.95 -13.75
CA GLU A 142 -5.77 5.10 -15.16
C GLU A 142 -5.85 6.56 -15.61
N GLU A 143 -5.99 7.51 -14.67
CA GLU A 143 -6.05 8.93 -14.96
C GLU A 143 -4.75 9.45 -15.59
N THR A 144 -4.91 10.23 -16.66
CA THR A 144 -3.82 10.97 -17.30
C THR A 144 -4.20 12.46 -17.32
N PRO A 145 -3.49 13.33 -16.59
CA PRO A 145 -2.25 13.09 -15.84
C PRO A 145 -2.44 12.46 -14.45
N LEU A 146 -1.53 11.56 -14.09
CA LEU A 146 -1.51 10.86 -12.80
C LEU A 146 -1.12 11.81 -11.64
N ASN A 147 -2.03 11.98 -10.69
CA ASN A 147 -1.72 12.69 -9.45
C ASN A 147 -1.09 11.75 -8.42
N VAL A 148 0.25 11.68 -8.40
CA VAL A 148 1.03 10.81 -7.50
C VAL A 148 0.75 11.11 -6.01
N GLN A 149 0.52 12.37 -5.66
CA GLN A 149 0.26 12.78 -4.27
C GLN A 149 -1.10 12.25 -3.79
N LEU A 150 -2.14 12.43 -4.61
CA LEU A 150 -3.48 11.92 -4.33
C LEU A 150 -3.50 10.38 -4.34
N LEU A 151 -2.78 9.75 -5.27
CA LEU A 151 -2.62 8.30 -5.32
C LEU A 151 -2.01 7.78 -4.02
N ASN A 152 -0.89 8.36 -3.58
CA ASN A 152 -0.18 7.93 -2.37
C ASN A 152 -1.03 8.13 -1.11
N ALA A 153 -1.77 9.23 -1.01
CA ALA A 153 -2.69 9.47 0.11
C ALA A 153 -3.84 8.45 0.14
N THR A 154 -4.52 8.28 -1.00
CA THR A 154 -5.65 7.33 -1.14
C THR A 154 -5.19 5.89 -0.90
N LEU A 155 -4.00 5.53 -1.39
CA LEU A 155 -3.40 4.21 -1.18
C LEU A 155 -3.13 3.95 0.30
N LYS A 156 -2.59 4.93 1.03
CA LYS A 156 -2.34 4.80 2.47
C LYS A 156 -3.63 4.58 3.24
N ASP A 157 -4.67 5.35 2.95
CA ASP A 157 -5.97 5.22 3.61
C ASP A 157 -6.62 3.87 3.31
N ALA A 158 -6.55 3.42 2.05
CA ALA A 158 -7.05 2.11 1.64
C ALA A 158 -6.30 0.96 2.31
N ILE A 159 -4.97 1.04 2.40
CA ILE A 159 -4.13 0.07 3.12
C ILE A 159 -4.59 -0.03 4.58
N ASP A 160 -4.64 1.11 5.29
CA ASP A 160 -5.02 1.13 6.70
C ASP A 160 -6.43 0.56 6.92
N PHE A 161 -7.38 0.87 6.04
CA PHE A 161 -8.75 0.36 6.11
C PHE A 161 -8.82 -1.15 5.84
N VAL A 162 -8.22 -1.63 4.76
CA VAL A 162 -8.23 -3.06 4.38
C VAL A 162 -7.53 -3.91 5.44
N TYR A 163 -6.41 -3.47 6.01
CA TYR A 163 -5.74 -4.21 7.08
C TYR A 163 -6.57 -4.26 8.37
N LYS A 164 -7.26 -3.16 8.75
CA LYS A 164 -8.18 -3.17 9.88
C LYS A 164 -9.33 -4.15 9.64
N LEU A 165 -9.91 -4.15 8.44
CA LEU A 165 -10.97 -5.08 8.06
C LEU A 165 -10.47 -6.53 8.11
N TYR A 166 -9.28 -6.81 7.57
CA TYR A 166 -8.65 -8.14 7.62
C TYR A 166 -8.47 -8.65 9.05
N ASN A 167 -7.96 -7.80 9.94
CA ASN A 167 -7.80 -8.17 11.35
C ASN A 167 -9.16 -8.42 12.03
N ASN A 168 -10.16 -7.59 11.75
CA ASN A 168 -11.51 -7.79 12.28
C ASN A 168 -12.10 -9.13 11.81
N VAL A 169 -12.00 -9.44 10.51
CA VAL A 169 -12.46 -10.71 9.93
C VAL A 169 -11.75 -11.90 10.57
N ASN A 170 -10.42 -11.85 10.71
CA ASN A 170 -9.69 -12.95 11.34
C ASN A 170 -10.07 -13.12 12.82
N ASN A 171 -10.28 -12.03 13.55
CA ASN A 171 -10.73 -12.08 14.93
C ASN A 171 -12.14 -12.70 15.03
N VAL A 172 -13.07 -12.30 14.17
CA VAL A 172 -14.43 -12.86 14.14
C VAL A 172 -14.40 -14.35 13.80
N VAL A 173 -13.64 -14.76 12.78
CA VAL A 173 -13.47 -16.16 12.41
C VAL A 173 -12.84 -16.95 13.56
N GLY A 174 -11.79 -16.42 14.19
CA GLY A 174 -11.14 -17.06 15.34
C GLY A 174 -12.10 -17.23 16.52
N MET A 175 -12.86 -16.18 16.87
CA MET A 175 -13.90 -16.26 17.89
C MET A 175 -14.98 -17.28 17.54
N ALA A 176 -15.40 -17.34 16.27
CA ALA A 176 -16.42 -18.29 15.85
C ALA A 176 -15.96 -19.74 16.03
N VAL A 177 -14.74 -20.07 15.60
CA VAL A 177 -14.14 -21.40 15.80
C VAL A 177 -13.98 -21.72 17.30
N MET A 178 -13.58 -20.75 18.12
CA MET A 178 -13.51 -20.94 19.57
C MET A 178 -14.87 -21.24 20.17
N VAL A 179 -15.91 -20.50 19.80
CA VAL A 179 -17.28 -20.71 20.28
C VAL A 179 -17.79 -22.09 19.89
N GLU A 180 -17.61 -22.50 18.63
CA GLU A 180 -18.01 -23.83 18.16
C GLU A 180 -17.33 -24.95 18.95
N ASN A 181 -15.99 -24.89 19.11
CA ASN A 181 -15.25 -25.89 19.88
C ASN A 181 -15.69 -25.93 21.35
N THR A 182 -15.96 -24.76 21.94
CA THR A 182 -16.40 -24.63 23.32
C THR A 182 -17.81 -25.21 23.52
N ILE A 183 -18.73 -24.95 22.59
CA ILE A 183 -20.08 -25.53 22.59
C ILE A 183 -20.01 -27.06 22.42
N VAL A 184 -19.20 -27.55 21.48
CA VAL A 184 -19.02 -29.00 21.25
C VAL A 184 -18.50 -29.69 22.50
N PHE A 185 -17.53 -29.08 23.21
CA PHE A 185 -17.04 -29.61 24.48
C PHE A 185 -18.12 -29.56 25.58
N GLY A 186 -18.83 -28.44 25.69
CA GLY A 186 -19.92 -28.25 26.66
C GLY A 186 -21.11 -29.19 26.45
N ASN A 187 -21.40 -29.59 25.21
CA ASN A 187 -22.51 -30.49 24.86
C ASN A 187 -22.45 -31.82 25.59
N LYS A 188 -21.27 -32.29 26.00
CA LYS A 188 -21.09 -33.52 26.79
C LYS A 188 -21.74 -33.44 28.18
N TYR A 189 -21.94 -32.24 28.71
CA TYR A 189 -22.41 -32.00 30.07
C TYR A 189 -23.86 -31.47 30.15
N ARG A 190 -24.49 -31.18 28.99
CA ARG A 190 -25.88 -30.67 28.91
C ARG A 190 -26.88 -31.54 29.65
N SER A 191 -26.78 -32.86 29.47
CA SER A 191 -27.71 -33.82 30.09
C SER A 191 -27.53 -33.96 31.60
N THR A 192 -26.36 -33.56 32.12
CA THR A 192 -25.98 -33.75 33.53
C THR A 192 -26.27 -32.52 34.37
N TYR A 193 -26.18 -31.32 33.80
CA TYR A 193 -26.35 -30.07 34.51
C TYR A 193 -27.28 -29.10 33.74
N PRO A 194 -28.51 -28.87 34.23
CA PRO A 194 -29.48 -27.98 33.58
C PRO A 194 -28.98 -26.53 33.42
N ASP A 195 -28.19 -26.04 34.38
CA ASP A 195 -27.64 -24.67 34.35
C ASP A 195 -26.67 -24.47 33.17
N ILE A 196 -25.91 -25.52 32.81
CA ILE A 196 -24.98 -25.51 31.67
C ILE A 196 -25.77 -25.49 30.36
N ASP A 197 -26.84 -26.27 30.26
CA ASP A 197 -27.69 -26.32 29.07
C ASP A 197 -28.30 -24.95 28.76
N SER A 198 -28.75 -24.23 29.80
CA SER A 198 -29.28 -22.87 29.66
C SER A 198 -28.21 -21.89 29.15
N GLU A 199 -27.00 -21.90 29.72
CA GLU A 199 -25.95 -20.95 29.30
C GLU A 199 -25.36 -21.27 27.92
N LEU A 200 -25.21 -22.55 27.55
CA LEU A 200 -24.79 -22.94 26.19
C LEU A 200 -25.85 -22.57 25.15
N THR A 201 -27.13 -22.73 25.47
CA THR A 201 -28.22 -22.30 24.58
C THR A 201 -28.20 -20.77 24.40
N ARG A 202 -27.88 -20.00 25.45
CA ARG A 202 -27.67 -18.55 25.32
C ARG A 202 -26.47 -18.21 24.43
N ALA A 203 -25.35 -18.92 24.58
CA ALA A 203 -24.17 -18.73 23.71
C ALA A 203 -24.48 -19.05 22.24
N GLU A 204 -25.23 -20.13 21.97
CA GLU A 204 -25.69 -20.49 20.61
C GLU A 204 -26.59 -19.41 20.01
N LEU A 205 -27.48 -18.83 20.80
CA LEU A 205 -28.35 -17.74 20.35
C LEU A 205 -27.54 -16.48 20.00
N CYS A 206 -26.61 -16.07 20.86
CA CYS A 206 -25.69 -14.96 20.57
C CYS A 206 -24.84 -15.24 19.31
N PHE A 207 -24.36 -16.46 19.13
CA PHE A 207 -23.59 -16.86 17.94
C PHE A 207 -24.42 -16.75 16.65
N ARG A 208 -25.69 -17.16 16.69
CA ARG A 208 -26.61 -17.04 15.54
C ARG A 208 -26.99 -15.60 15.25
N ASN A 209 -27.00 -14.73 16.25
CA ASN A 209 -27.26 -13.30 16.10
C ASN A 209 -26.04 -12.49 15.65
N GLY A 210 -24.86 -13.11 15.48
CA GLY A 210 -23.63 -12.43 15.07
C GLY A 210 -22.86 -11.77 16.24
N GLU A 211 -23.28 -11.98 17.48
CA GLU A 211 -22.64 -11.45 18.69
C GLU A 211 -21.49 -12.36 19.15
N TYR A 212 -20.50 -12.58 18.28
CA TYR A 212 -19.42 -13.55 18.50
C TYR A 212 -18.63 -13.34 19.79
N THR A 213 -18.36 -12.08 20.17
CA THR A 213 -17.65 -11.77 21.42
C THR A 213 -18.47 -12.17 22.64
N GLN A 214 -19.78 -11.87 22.65
CA GLN A 214 -20.66 -12.23 23.75
C GLN A 214 -20.85 -13.76 23.82
N ALA A 215 -21.04 -14.40 22.67
CA ALA A 215 -21.13 -15.85 22.57
C ALA A 215 -19.89 -16.53 23.17
N LEU A 216 -18.69 -16.00 22.87
CA LEU A 216 -17.44 -16.53 23.42
C LEU A 216 -17.33 -16.31 24.92
N THR A 217 -17.65 -15.12 25.43
CA THR A 217 -17.62 -14.86 26.88
C THR A 217 -18.56 -15.78 27.65
N VAL A 218 -19.78 -15.98 27.15
CA VAL A 218 -20.76 -16.89 27.78
C VAL A 218 -20.27 -18.34 27.70
N ALA A 219 -19.74 -18.77 26.55
CA ALA A 219 -19.24 -20.12 26.38
C ALA A 219 -18.05 -20.43 27.32
N ILE A 220 -17.09 -19.52 27.43
CA ILE A 220 -15.93 -19.66 28.34
C ILE A 220 -16.40 -19.72 29.80
N ALA A 221 -17.25 -18.77 30.22
CA ALA A 221 -17.77 -18.73 31.59
C ALA A 221 -18.52 -20.02 31.96
N THR A 222 -19.19 -20.63 30.97
CA THR A 222 -19.88 -21.90 31.15
C THR A 222 -18.88 -23.04 31.37
N ILE A 223 -17.81 -23.13 30.58
CA ILE A 223 -16.78 -24.17 30.73
C ILE A 223 -15.99 -24.02 32.04
N GLU A 224 -15.68 -22.80 32.47
CA GLU A 224 -15.00 -22.56 33.75
C GLU A 224 -15.79 -23.09 34.94
N LYS A 225 -17.13 -23.05 34.89
CA LYS A 225 -18.01 -23.64 35.93
C LYS A 225 -17.93 -25.17 35.98
N ILE A 226 -17.65 -25.81 34.85
CA ILE A 226 -17.53 -27.28 34.73
C ILE A 226 -16.16 -27.74 35.21
N HIS A 227 -15.12 -27.05 34.74
CA HIS A 227 -13.74 -27.40 34.97
C HIS A 227 -12.88 -26.13 35.02
N PRO A 228 -12.51 -25.65 36.22
CA PRO A 228 -11.60 -24.52 36.35
C PRO A 228 -10.23 -24.88 35.73
N GLY A 229 -9.76 -24.10 34.76
CA GLY A 229 -8.45 -24.28 34.10
C GLY A 229 -8.46 -25.05 32.77
N SER A 230 -9.57 -25.65 32.35
CA SER A 230 -9.67 -26.34 31.04
C SER A 230 -9.69 -25.40 29.83
N TYR A 231 -9.91 -24.10 30.04
CA TYR A 231 -9.86 -23.08 28.99
C TYR A 231 -8.47 -22.98 28.34
N GLU A 232 -7.38 -23.17 29.10
CA GLU A 232 -6.02 -23.13 28.57
C GLU A 232 -5.74 -24.24 27.53
N THR A 233 -6.41 -25.38 27.66
CA THR A 233 -6.24 -26.52 26.74
C THR A 233 -6.96 -26.25 25.41
N LEU A 234 -8.15 -25.63 25.47
CA LEU A 234 -8.94 -25.23 24.30
C LEU A 234 -8.26 -24.09 23.50
N ILE A 235 -7.62 -23.13 24.19
CA ILE A 235 -6.81 -22.09 23.53
C ILE A 235 -5.61 -22.73 22.80
N LYS A 236 -4.93 -23.69 23.43
CA LYS A 236 -3.76 -24.37 22.84
C LYS A 236 -4.11 -25.22 21.62
N GLU A 237 -5.29 -25.84 21.59
CA GLU A 237 -5.77 -26.56 20.41
C GLU A 237 -6.13 -25.61 19.26
N ASN A 238 -6.78 -24.48 19.55
CA ASN A 238 -7.13 -23.50 18.52
C ASN A 238 -5.89 -22.85 17.88
N ALA A 239 -4.84 -22.58 18.67
CA ALA A 239 -3.56 -22.11 18.16
C ALA A 239 -2.88 -23.09 17.18
N LYS A 240 -3.21 -24.39 17.24
CA LYS A 240 -2.73 -25.39 16.27
C LYS A 240 -3.61 -25.50 15.02
N SER A 241 -4.89 -25.15 15.12
CA SER A 241 -5.86 -25.22 14.01
C SER A 241 -5.87 -23.95 13.13
N ALA A 242 -5.34 -22.84 13.64
CA ALA A 242 -5.26 -21.56 12.94
C ALA A 242 -3.94 -21.33 12.16
N GLY A 243 -3.02 -22.30 12.19
CA GLY A 243 -1.74 -22.31 11.46
C GLY A 243 -1.82 -22.97 10.09
#